data_AF-A0A4C1TCE3-F1
#
_entry.id   AF-A0A4C1TCE3-F1
#
_cell.length_a   1.000
_cell.length_b   1.000
_cell.length_c   1.000
_cell.angle_alpha   90.00
_cell.angle_beta   90.00
_cell.angle_gamma   90.00
#
_symmetry.space_group_name_H-M   'P 1'
#
loop_
_entity.id
_entity.type
_entity.pdbx_description
1 polymer ?
#
loop_
_entity_poly.entity_id
_entity_poly.type
_entity_poly.pdbx_seq_one_letter_code
_entity_poly.pdbx_strand_id
1 'polypeptide(L)'
;MNFALVNLLSNKSSAFSKVEQNRYISFYDIAEELGIDHRTILTYLTKSEYTKKLHTWITHELTKRNLMNRVLICDSLLKRYEIEQVLKILINGDEKCITYDEPKKITAKRQESSSDHI
;
A
#
# COMPACT_ATOMS: atom_id res chain seq x y z
N MET A 1 -27.24 8.48 -18.97
CA MET A 1 -26.34 7.52 -18.28
C MET A 1 -24.91 7.96 -18.57
N ASN A 2 -24.11 8.29 -17.56
CA ASN A 2 -22.80 8.92 -17.77
C ASN A 2 -21.73 7.84 -17.98
N PHE A 3 -21.30 7.64 -19.23
CA PHE A 3 -20.37 6.59 -19.65
C PHE A 3 -19.03 6.64 -18.88
N ALA A 4 -18.57 7.83 -18.49
CA ALA A 4 -17.36 8.02 -17.70
C ALA A 4 -17.47 7.42 -16.29
N LEU A 5 -18.63 7.53 -15.64
CA LEU A 5 -18.86 6.98 -14.30
C LEU A 5 -18.91 5.44 -14.32
N VAL A 6 -19.47 4.86 -15.38
CA VAL A 6 -19.53 3.40 -15.56
C VAL A 6 -18.13 2.81 -15.72
N ASN A 7 -17.29 3.42 -16.54
CA ASN A 7 -15.90 3.00 -16.72
C ASN A 7 -15.09 3.15 -15.43
N LEU A 8 -15.28 4.24 -14.68
CA LEU A 8 -14.58 4.47 -13.41
C LEU A 8 -14.89 3.38 -12.37
N LEU A 9 -16.17 3.04 -12.22
CA LEU A 9 -16.62 2.00 -11.28
C LEU A 9 -16.14 0.62 -11.71
N SER A 10 -16.22 0.29 -13.00
CA SER A 10 -15.73 -0.97 -13.55
C SER A 10 -14.23 -1.15 -13.29
N ASN A 11 -13.45 -0.09 -13.54
CA ASN A 11 -12.00 -0.08 -13.33
C ASN A 11 -11.61 -0.26 -11.85
N LYS A 12 -12.34 0.40 -10.94
CA LYS A 12 -12.14 0.25 -9.49
C LYS A 12 -12.40 -1.19 -9.03
N SER A 13 -13.50 -1.79 -9.47
CA SER A 13 -13.83 -3.19 -9.13
C SER A 13 -12.81 -4.19 -9.68
N SER A 14 -12.30 -3.98 -10.90
CA SER A 14 -11.26 -4.82 -11.49
C SER A 14 -9.93 -4.76 -10.74
N ALA A 15 -9.55 -3.59 -10.20
CA ALA A 15 -8.34 -3.48 -9.39
C ALA A 15 -8.43 -4.30 -8.09
N PHE A 16 -9.61 -4.33 -7.46
CA PHE A 16 -9.82 -5.13 -6.24
C PHE A 16 -9.79 -6.62 -6.51
N SER A 17 -10.45 -7.09 -7.57
CA SER A 17 -10.47 -8.51 -7.91
C SER A 17 -9.07 -9.06 -8.17
N LYS A 18 -8.17 -8.26 -8.77
CA LYS A 18 -6.75 -8.62 -8.97
C LYS A 18 -6.00 -8.79 -7.64
N VAL A 19 -6.21 -7.88 -6.69
CA VAL A 19 -5.60 -7.96 -5.36
C VAL A 19 -6.14 -9.15 -4.56
N GLU A 20 -7.42 -9.47 -4.70
CA GLU A 20 -8.03 -10.64 -4.06
C GLU A 20 -7.51 -11.97 -4.62
N GLN A 21 -7.29 -12.03 -5.94
CA GLN A 21 -6.71 -13.20 -6.62
C GLN A 21 -5.24 -13.40 -6.27
N ASN A 22 -4.45 -12.33 -6.28
CA ASN A 22 -3.03 -12.37 -5.95
C ASN A 22 -2.66 -11.22 -5.01
N ARG A 23 -2.54 -11.52 -3.72
CA ARG A 23 -2.17 -10.51 -2.73
C ARG A 23 -0.74 -10.00 -2.85
N TYR A 24 0.13 -10.66 -3.62
CA TYR A 24 1.53 -10.25 -3.81
C TYR A 24 1.70 -9.32 -5.02
N ILE A 25 0.65 -9.14 -5.83
CA ILE A 25 0.71 -8.35 -7.07
C ILE A 25 1.25 -6.93 -6.81
N SER A 26 2.10 -6.46 -7.71
CA SER A 26 2.61 -5.09 -7.64
C SER A 26 1.53 -4.10 -8.09
N PHE A 27 1.59 -2.87 -7.60
CA PHE A 27 0.68 -1.83 -8.09
C PHE A 27 1.00 -1.44 -9.53
N TYR A 28 2.23 -1.68 -10.00
CA TYR A 28 2.63 -1.46 -11.38
C TYR A 28 1.95 -2.47 -12.29
N ASP A 29 1.92 -3.75 -11.91
CA ASP A 29 1.33 -4.83 -12.70
C ASP A 29 -0.18 -4.61 -12.86
N ILE A 30 -0.88 -4.23 -11.77
CA ILE A 30 -2.32 -3.92 -11.82
C ILE A 30 -2.60 -2.76 -12.78
N ALA A 31 -1.78 -1.71 -12.73
CA ALA A 31 -1.95 -0.52 -13.55
C ALA A 31 -1.67 -0.78 -15.03
N GLU A 32 -0.63 -1.57 -15.33
CA GLU A 32 -0.31 -2.00 -16.69
C GLU A 32 -1.42 -2.88 -17.26
N GLU A 33 -1.89 -3.88 -16.52
CA GLU A 33 -2.97 -4.77 -16.95
C GLU A 33 -4.30 -4.03 -17.18
N LEU A 34 -4.59 -3.01 -16.38
CA LEU A 34 -5.82 -2.23 -16.50
C LEU A 34 -5.70 -1.00 -17.40
N GLY A 35 -4.48 -0.65 -17.85
CA GLY A 35 -4.21 0.57 -18.61
C GLY A 35 -4.55 1.86 -17.83
N ILE A 36 -4.39 1.85 -16.50
CA ILE A 36 -4.75 2.95 -15.60
C ILE A 36 -3.49 3.52 -14.98
N ASP A 37 -3.44 4.83 -14.78
CA ASP A 37 -2.33 5.48 -14.07
C ASP A 37 -2.11 4.89 -12.65
N HIS A 38 -0.85 4.66 -12.31
CA HIS A 38 -0.44 4.06 -11.03
C HIS A 38 -0.96 4.81 -9.80
N ARG A 39 -1.04 6.15 -9.84
CA ARG A 39 -1.57 6.95 -8.72
C ARG A 39 -3.06 6.73 -8.54
N THR A 40 -3.77 6.49 -9.63
CA THR A 40 -5.21 6.22 -9.61
C THR A 40 -5.50 4.86 -8.97
N ILE A 41 -4.74 3.82 -9.32
CA ILE A 41 -4.82 2.51 -8.66
C ILE A 41 -4.50 2.61 -7.17
N LEU A 42 -3.41 3.31 -6.82
CA LEU A 42 -3.04 3.52 -5.42
C LEU A 42 -4.16 4.23 -4.64
N THR A 43 -4.78 5.24 -5.24
CA THR A 43 -5.91 5.97 -4.65
C THR A 43 -7.13 5.06 -4.43
N TYR A 44 -7.45 4.17 -5.37
CA TYR A 44 -8.54 3.22 -5.19
C TYR A 44 -8.28 2.23 -4.06
N LEU A 45 -7.09 1.64 -4.01
CA LEU A 45 -6.73 0.66 -3.00
C LEU A 45 -6.69 1.28 -1.60
N THR A 46 -6.04 2.44 -1.44
CA THR A 46 -5.93 3.14 -0.16
C THR A 46 -7.27 3.65 0.36
N LYS A 47 -8.14 4.21 -0.51
CA LYS A 47 -9.50 4.62 -0.12
C LYS A 47 -10.41 3.46 0.26
N SER A 48 -10.09 2.25 -0.20
CA SER A 48 -10.82 1.03 0.13
C SER A 48 -10.12 0.20 1.20
N GLU A 49 -9.29 0.84 2.03
CA GLU A 49 -8.62 0.25 3.19
C GLU A 49 -7.67 -0.93 2.88
N TYR A 50 -7.24 -1.09 1.63
CA TYR A 50 -6.16 -2.00 1.29
C TYR A 50 -4.81 -1.33 1.55
N THR A 51 -3.99 -1.98 2.37
CA THR A 51 -2.63 -1.55 2.68
C THR A 51 -1.65 -2.63 2.29
N LYS A 52 -0.55 -2.28 1.62
CA LYS A 52 0.53 -3.22 1.34
C LYS A 52 1.45 -3.29 2.56
N LYS A 53 1.58 -4.48 3.17
CA LYS A 53 2.49 -4.76 4.29
C LYS A 53 3.39 -5.93 3.93
N LEU A 54 4.71 -5.79 4.11
CA LEU A 54 5.70 -6.83 3.82
C LEU A 54 5.42 -7.54 2.48
N HIS A 55 5.24 -6.75 1.42
CA HIS A 55 4.93 -7.20 0.05
C HIS A 55 3.54 -7.83 -0.19
N THR A 56 2.68 -7.90 0.82
CA THR A 56 1.33 -8.47 0.72
C THR A 56 0.26 -7.40 0.89
N TRP A 57 -0.76 -7.40 0.03
CA TRP A 57 -1.96 -6.60 0.21
C TRP A 57 -2.83 -7.17 1.33
N ILE A 58 -3.12 -6.33 2.32
CA ILE A 58 -3.94 -6.68 3.48
C ILE A 58 -5.05 -5.64 3.57
N THR A 59 -6.29 -6.10 3.65
CA THR A 59 -7.43 -5.28 4.03
C THR A 59 -7.34 -4.94 5.50
N HIS A 60 -7.59 -3.68 5.87
CA HIS A 60 -7.73 -3.31 7.26
C HIS A 60 -8.85 -4.13 7.93
N GLU A 61 -9.97 -4.31 7.22
CA GLU A 61 -11.03 -5.22 7.63
C GLU A 61 -10.57 -6.68 7.53
N LEU A 62 -10.62 -7.40 8.65
CA LEU A 62 -10.30 -8.81 8.68
C LEU A 62 -11.49 -9.62 8.15
N THR A 63 -11.21 -10.55 7.23
CA THR A 63 -12.18 -11.61 6.92
C THR A 63 -12.53 -12.41 8.19
N LYS A 64 -13.74 -12.96 8.26
CA LYS A 64 -14.19 -13.81 9.40
C LYS A 64 -13.19 -14.92 9.74
N ARG A 65 -12.57 -15.51 8.72
CA ARG A 65 -11.52 -16.53 8.88
C ARG A 65 -10.27 -15.97 9.55
N ASN A 66 -9.78 -14.83 9.07
CA ASN A 66 -8.60 -14.18 9.63
C ASN A 66 -8.85 -13.74 11.08
N LEU A 67 -10.05 -13.24 11.38
CA LEU A 67 -10.45 -12.90 12.74
C LEU A 67 -10.40 -14.12 13.65
N MET A 68 -11.03 -15.22 13.25
CA MET A 68 -11.05 -16.47 14.03
C MET A 68 -9.64 -17.01 14.26
N ASN A 69 -8.81 -17.04 13.21
CA ASN A 69 -7.42 -17.48 13.31
C ASN A 69 -6.62 -16.62 14.30
N ARG A 70 -6.79 -15.29 14.26
CA ARG A 70 -6.14 -14.39 15.21
C ARG A 70 -6.57 -14.68 16.65
N VAL A 71 -7.86 -14.88 16.91
CA VAL A 71 -8.37 -15.22 18.24
C VAL A 71 -7.77 -16.53 18.74
N LEU A 72 -7.77 -17.57 17.92
CA LEU A 72 -7.22 -18.89 18.29
C LEU A 72 -5.72 -18.84 18.58
N ILE A 73 -4.95 -18.12 17.75
CA ILE A 73 -3.51 -17.96 17.96
C ILE A 73 -3.25 -17.18 19.26
N CYS A 74 -3.97 -16.08 19.49
CA CYS A 74 -3.82 -15.30 20.71
C CYS A 74 -4.17 -16.11 21.98
N ASP A 75 -5.26 -16.88 21.95
CA ASP A 75 -5.67 -17.74 23.08
C ASP A 75 -4.60 -18.82 23.37
N SER A 76 -4.06 -19.44 22.32
CA SER A 76 -2.97 -20.41 22.45
C SER A 76 -1.69 -19.79 23.04
N LEU A 77 -1.29 -18.61 22.53
CA LEU A 77 -0.13 -17.89 23.03
C LEU A 77 -0.29 -17.44 24.49
N LEU A 78 -1.50 -17.02 24.88
CA LEU A 78 -1.81 -16.62 26.25
C LEU A 78 -1.69 -17.81 27.21
N LYS A 79 -2.29 -18.95 26.87
CA LYS A 79 -2.16 -20.19 27.67
C LYS A 79 -0.71 -20.62 27.79
N ARG A 80 0.07 -20.50 26.72
CA ARG A 80 1.50 -20.81 26.77
C ARG A 80 2.26 -19.85 27.67
N TYR A 81 1.92 -18.57 27.65
CA TYR A 81 2.54 -17.55 28.50
C TYR A 81 2.29 -17.79 30.00
N GLU A 82 1.12 -18.32 30.37
CA GLU A 82 0.81 -18.67 31.76
C GLU A 82 1.64 -19.86 32.28
N ILE A 83 2.12 -20.73 31.38
CA ILE A 83 2.87 -21.95 31.73
C ILE A 83 4.38 -21.73 31.60
N GLU A 84 4.81 -21.07 30.53
CA GLU A 84 6.20 -20.83 30.16
C GLU A 84 6.42 -19.32 30.04
N GLN A 85 7.53 -18.77 30.55
CA GLN A 85 7.86 -17.34 30.39
C GLN A 85 8.36 -17.03 28.97
N VAL A 86 7.56 -17.35 27.95
CA VAL A 86 7.92 -17.29 26.52
C VAL A 86 8.43 -15.91 26.10
N LEU A 87 7.93 -14.85 26.76
CA LEU A 87 8.37 -13.48 26.50
C LEU A 87 9.86 -13.24 26.83
N LYS A 88 10.47 -14.01 27.75
CA LYS A 88 11.89 -13.86 28.08
C LYS A 88 12.83 -14.36 26.99
N ILE A 89 12.37 -15.31 26.17
CA ILE A 89 13.15 -15.89 25.06
C ILE A 89 12.69 -15.39 23.69
N LEU A 90 11.63 -14.57 23.65
CA LEU A 90 11.07 -14.05 22.41
C LEU A 90 11.99 -12.98 21.83
N ILE A 91 12.52 -13.24 20.64
CA ILE A 91 13.23 -12.25 19.81
C ILE A 91 12.25 -11.79 18.73
N ASN A 92 12.03 -10.47 18.62
CA ASN A 92 11.18 -9.86 17.60
C ASN A 92 12.00 -9.06 16.59
N GLY A 93 11.41 -8.79 15.42
CA GLY A 93 12.00 -7.95 14.38
C GLY A 93 10.92 -7.56 13.37
N ASP A 94 10.95 -6.32 12.89
CA ASP A 94 10.07 -5.81 11.85
C ASP A 94 10.85 -4.83 10.95
N GLU A 95 10.43 -4.72 9.69
CA GLU A 95 11.05 -3.84 8.71
C GLU A 95 10.22 -2.57 8.55
N LYS A 96 10.85 -1.40 8.75
CA LYS A 96 10.25 -0.09 8.50
C LYS A 96 10.99 0.59 7.37
N CYS A 97 10.31 0.87 6.26
CA CYS A 97 10.89 1.64 5.17
C CYS A 97 11.24 3.06 5.64
N ILE A 98 12.45 3.53 5.32
CA ILE A 98 12.90 4.90 5.51
C ILE A 98 13.00 5.53 4.12
N THR A 99 12.24 6.60 3.88
CA THR A 99 12.29 7.35 2.62
C THR A 99 13.24 8.54 2.77
N TYR A 100 14.15 8.70 1.82
CA TYR A 100 14.97 9.91 1.71
C TYR A 100 14.24 10.91 0.81
N ASP A 101 14.06 12.14 1.28
CA ASP A 101 13.61 13.23 0.42
C ASP A 101 14.74 13.59 -0.55
N GLU A 102 14.44 13.57 -1.86
CA GLU A 102 15.38 14.11 -2.85
C GLU A 102 15.54 15.63 -2.64
N PRO A 103 16.76 16.17 -2.62
CA PRO A 103 16.97 17.59 -2.46
C PRO A 103 16.31 18.35 -3.61
N LYS A 104 15.44 19.31 -3.28
CA LYS A 104 14.78 20.18 -4.26
C LYS A 104 15.86 20.85 -5.11
N LYS A 105 15.87 20.58 -6.43
CA LYS A 105 16.70 21.30 -7.40
C LYS A 105 16.34 22.80 -7.33
N ILE A 106 17.20 23.60 -6.72
CA ILE A 106 17.14 25.06 -6.84
C ILE A 106 17.65 25.39 -8.25
N THR A 107 16.73 25.63 -9.19
CA THR A 107 17.09 26.21 -10.48
C THR A 107 17.41 27.69 -10.28
N ALA A 108 18.70 28.02 -10.25
CA ALA A 108 19.14 29.40 -10.31
C ALA A 108 18.72 30.02 -11.65
N LYS A 109 17.79 30.99 -11.62
CA LYS A 109 17.49 31.81 -12.79
C LYS A 109 18.70 32.71 -13.03
N ARG A 110 19.41 32.52 -14.15
CA ARG A 110 20.34 33.54 -14.67
C ARG A 110 19.51 34.78 -15.00
N GLN A 111 19.86 35.92 -14.43
CA GLN A 111 19.42 37.21 -14.96
C GLN A 111 20.08 37.39 -16.32
N GLU A 112 19.28 37.46 -17.39
CA GLU A 112 19.73 38.07 -18.63
C GLU A 112 19.87 39.57 -18.39
N SER A 113 21.12 40.03 -18.33
CA SER A 113 21.42 41.46 -18.43
C SER A 113 21.21 41.89 -19.88
N SER A 114 20.10 42.57 -20.14
CA SER A 114 19.94 43.47 -21.28
C SER A 114 20.95 44.62 -21.15
N SER A 115 21.71 44.89 -22.22
CA SER A 115 22.27 46.21 -22.50
C SER A 115 22.51 46.35 -23.99
N ASP A 116 21.72 47.24 -24.59
CA ASP A 116 21.94 47.87 -25.89
C ASP A 116 23.19 48.77 -25.88
N HIS A 117 23.60 49.15 -27.11
CA HIS A 117 24.59 50.18 -27.53
C HIS A 117 26.07 49.79 -27.41
N ILE A 118 26.90 49.85 -28.46
CA ILE A 118 27.02 50.80 -29.58
C ILE A 118 27.22 50.06 -30.91
#